data_AF-A0A975P6W8-F1
#
_entry.id   AF-A0A975P6W8-F1
#
_cell.length_a   1.000
_cell.length_b   1.000
_cell.length_c   1.000
_cell.angle_alpha   90.00
_cell.angle_beta   90.00
_cell.angle_gamma   90.00
#
_symmetry.space_group_name_H-M   'P 1'
#
loop_
_entity.id
_entity.type
_entity.pdbx_description
1 polymer ?
#
loop_
_entity_poly.entity_id
_entity_poly.type
_entity_poly.pdbx_seq_one_letter_code
_entity_poly.pdbx_strand_id
1 'polypeptide(L)'
;MATILLSAAGAAIGSGFGGTILGLSGAVIGRAAGATLGRIIDQKLIGAGSDAVEIGRVERFRLMGASEGAAVAQVFGRIRVAGQVIWATRFMETAASTGGGKGAPSPRTTTYSYSVSLAVALCAGRIASVGRIWADGVEIAPSSVNLRVYHGDDDQLPDPKIEAVEGAGLAPAYRGIAYVVIEDLDLAPFGNRVPQLSFEVIRPAQSPAADAMTDLQRAVRAVALIPGTGEYALATTPVHYSEGDAAVRSANVNSPSGKPDFSTALEQLREELPHCGSVSLVVSWFGDDLRCGSCQVKPKVEQRALEGKGMIWRAGGIGRDAAEEVARVEGKSVYGGTPADASVIEAITALRAAGQEVMFYPFILMEQLAGNDLPDPWTGAPDQPVLPWRGRITLDAAPGQADSTDRTAAAAAEVAAFFGTAQPGDFTVEAGQISYSGPEDWRYRRFILHYAHLCAAAGGVDAFCIGSEMRALTQIRGAGDSFPAVAALRQLLTEVRAILGPEVKISYAADWSEYFGYHADGNVYFHLDPLWADPDIDFVGIDNCLSSVLLSFTRSNHGPQVPVFRS
;
A
#
# COMPACT_ATOMS: atom_id res chain seq x y z
N MET A 1 -59.37 -12.28 61.01
CA MET A 1 -59.97 -10.92 60.88
C MET A 1 -58.83 -9.95 60.64
N ALA A 2 -58.48 -9.52 59.44
CA ALA A 2 -59.00 -9.73 58.09
C ALA A 2 -57.74 -9.71 57.18
N THR A 3 -57.39 -10.61 56.24
CA THR A 3 -58.15 -11.48 55.32
C THR A 3 -59.51 -10.92 54.95
N ILE A 4 -59.66 -10.54 53.68
CA ILE A 4 -60.90 -10.07 53.04
C ILE A 4 -61.07 -8.56 53.18
N LEU A 5 -60.43 -7.77 52.30
CA LEU A 5 -61.06 -6.54 51.76
C LEU A 5 -60.33 -5.88 50.56
N LEU A 6 -59.18 -6.36 50.11
CA LEU A 6 -58.66 -5.97 48.77
C LEU A 6 -58.26 -7.14 47.88
N SER A 7 -58.73 -8.34 48.20
CA SER A 7 -58.75 -9.50 47.29
C SER A 7 -59.96 -9.51 46.35
N ALA A 8 -60.74 -8.42 46.25
CA ALA A 8 -61.99 -8.36 45.48
C ALA A 8 -62.02 -7.30 44.35
N ALA A 9 -60.93 -6.57 44.09
CA ALA A 9 -60.81 -5.66 42.94
C ALA A 9 -59.71 -6.07 41.93
N GLY A 10 -59.25 -7.33 42.00
CA GLY A 10 -58.22 -7.89 41.10
C GLY A 10 -58.72 -9.02 40.20
N ALA A 11 -60.00 -9.40 40.28
CA ALA A 11 -60.56 -10.53 39.52
C ALA A 11 -61.92 -10.14 38.92
N ALA A 12 -61.91 -9.19 37.98
CA ALA A 12 -63.04 -8.98 37.05
C ALA A 12 -62.64 -8.33 35.71
N ILE A 13 -61.37 -7.96 35.50
CA ILE A 13 -60.84 -7.56 34.18
C ILE A 13 -59.41 -8.11 34.05
N GLY A 14 -59.22 -9.42 34.20
CA GLY A 14 -58.95 -10.25 33.03
C GLY A 14 -60.16 -10.46 32.11
N SER A 15 -60.15 -9.80 30.95
CA SER A 15 -60.82 -10.24 29.69
C SER A 15 -60.72 -9.21 28.55
N GLY A 16 -59.68 -8.37 28.51
CA GLY A 16 -59.39 -7.51 27.35
C GLY A 16 -57.90 -7.55 27.05
N PHE A 17 -57.46 -8.59 26.34
CA PHE A 17 -56.06 -8.88 25.97
C PHE A 17 -55.16 -9.22 27.19
N GLY A 18 -55.17 -10.43 27.77
CA GLY A 18 -54.80 -11.69 27.11
C GLY A 18 -53.30 -11.70 26.83
N GLY A 19 -52.43 -12.03 27.80
CA GLY A 19 -51.86 -13.38 27.96
C GLY A 19 -50.87 -13.68 26.81
N THR A 20 -49.56 -13.82 26.98
CA THR A 20 -48.85 -14.71 27.92
C THR A 20 -47.38 -14.30 28.04
N ILE A 21 -47.00 -13.62 29.13
CA ILE A 21 -45.66 -13.78 29.72
C ILE A 21 -45.87 -14.27 31.15
N LEU A 22 -46.00 -15.59 31.28
CA LEU A 22 -45.79 -16.32 32.52
C LEU A 22 -44.65 -17.31 32.25
N GLY A 23 -43.52 -17.24 32.93
CA GLY A 23 -43.25 -16.39 34.08
C GLY A 23 -41.83 -16.47 34.57
N LEU A 24 -41.51 -15.51 35.43
CA LEU A 24 -40.40 -15.56 36.35
C LEU A 24 -40.82 -14.78 37.60
N SER A 25 -40.73 -15.45 38.74
CA SER A 25 -40.91 -14.89 40.07
C SER A 25 -39.77 -13.94 40.43
N GLY A 26 -40.14 -12.69 40.77
CA GLY A 26 -39.75 -12.04 42.04
C GLY A 26 -38.28 -11.71 42.36
N ALA A 27 -37.31 -11.71 41.44
CA ALA A 27 -35.91 -11.47 41.81
C ALA A 27 -35.11 -10.53 40.88
N VAL A 28 -35.62 -9.34 40.51
CA VAL A 28 -34.77 -8.27 39.95
C VAL A 28 -35.30 -6.88 40.33
N ILE A 29 -35.15 -6.49 41.60
CA ILE A 29 -35.19 -5.07 42.01
C ILE A 29 -33.74 -4.64 42.26
N GLY A 30 -33.02 -4.33 41.18
CA GLY A 30 -31.60 -3.96 41.24
C GLY A 30 -30.95 -3.54 39.91
N ARG A 31 -31.73 -3.46 38.82
CA ARG A 31 -31.26 -3.01 37.48
C ARG A 31 -32.11 -1.86 36.90
N ALA A 32 -32.89 -1.16 37.72
CA ALA A 32 -33.86 -0.18 37.25
C ALA A 32 -33.35 1.28 37.17
N ALA A 33 -32.08 1.56 37.51
CA ALA A 33 -31.52 2.93 37.42
C ALA A 33 -30.59 3.15 36.22
N GLY A 34 -29.83 2.13 35.79
CA GLY A 34 -28.87 2.26 34.68
C GLY A 34 -29.48 2.14 33.27
N ALA A 35 -30.59 1.41 33.12
CA ALA A 35 -31.25 1.21 31.83
C ALA A 35 -32.09 2.42 31.39
N THR A 36 -32.45 3.30 32.32
CA THR A 36 -33.35 4.43 32.05
C THR A 36 -32.62 5.61 31.41
N LEU A 37 -31.33 5.82 31.70
CA LEU A 37 -30.55 6.91 31.10
C LEU A 37 -30.07 6.61 29.67
N GLY A 38 -29.66 5.37 29.38
CA GLY A 38 -29.27 4.97 28.01
C GLY A 38 -30.45 5.08 27.03
N ARG A 39 -31.64 4.67 27.48
CA ARG A 39 -32.88 4.69 26.67
C ARG A 39 -33.35 6.11 26.32
N ILE A 40 -33.08 7.11 27.17
CA ILE A 40 -33.45 8.51 26.94
C ILE A 40 -32.54 9.17 25.88
N ILE A 41 -31.28 8.74 25.78
CA ILE A 41 -30.33 9.26 24.79
C ILE A 41 -30.67 8.70 23.41
N ASP A 42 -30.93 7.40 23.30
CA ASP A 42 -31.32 6.76 22.04
C ASP A 42 -32.69 7.25 21.52
N GLN A 43 -33.66 7.50 22.41
CA GLN A 43 -34.95 8.10 22.03
C GLN A 43 -34.84 9.55 21.56
N LYS A 44 -33.88 10.33 22.07
CA LYS A 44 -33.66 11.70 21.61
C LYS A 44 -32.93 11.78 20.28
N LEU A 45 -32.16 10.75 19.91
CA LEU A 45 -31.41 10.71 18.64
C LEU A 45 -32.25 10.22 17.45
N ILE A 46 -33.25 9.36 17.67
CA ILE A 46 -34.04 8.70 16.60
C ILE A 46 -35.42 9.36 16.37
N GLY A 47 -35.83 10.32 17.22
CA GLY A 47 -37.13 10.99 17.11
C GLY A 47 -38.30 10.08 17.51
N ALA A 48 -39.54 10.60 17.41
CA ALA A 48 -40.78 9.93 17.85
C ALA A 48 -41.23 8.75 16.95
N GLY A 49 -40.28 7.95 16.49
CA GLY A 49 -40.51 6.68 15.78
C GLY A 49 -40.66 5.48 16.73
N SER A 50 -40.88 4.32 16.13
CA SER A 50 -41.14 3.02 16.78
C SER A 50 -40.12 2.63 17.86
N ASP A 51 -40.55 1.76 18.79
CA ASP A 51 -39.74 1.26 19.89
C ASP A 51 -38.35 0.77 19.46
N ALA A 52 -37.33 1.14 20.24
CA ALA A 52 -35.95 0.71 20.02
C ALA A 52 -35.84 -0.82 20.09
N VAL A 53 -35.47 -1.44 18.98
CA VAL A 53 -35.09 -2.85 18.89
C VAL A 53 -33.68 -3.00 19.48
N GLU A 54 -33.41 -4.08 20.21
CA GLU A 54 -32.04 -4.38 20.67
C GLU A 54 -31.14 -4.63 19.45
N ILE A 55 -30.21 -3.69 19.18
CA ILE A 55 -29.28 -3.75 18.04
C ILE A 55 -27.84 -3.83 18.58
N GLY A 56 -27.02 -4.71 18.00
CA GLY A 56 -25.56 -4.61 18.09
C GLY A 56 -24.92 -5.04 19.41
N ARG A 57 -25.46 -6.05 20.13
CA ARG A 57 -24.74 -6.64 21.26
C ARG A 57 -23.39 -7.19 20.78
N VAL A 58 -22.31 -6.49 21.14
CA VAL A 58 -20.95 -6.84 20.71
C VAL A 58 -20.55 -8.17 21.32
N GLU A 59 -20.50 -9.22 20.49
CA GLU A 59 -19.87 -10.47 20.85
C GLU A 59 -18.36 -10.26 20.97
N ARG A 60 -17.87 -10.19 22.20
CA ARG A 60 -16.44 -10.01 22.51
C ARG A 60 -15.60 -11.25 22.19
N PHE A 61 -16.23 -12.39 21.92
CA PHE A 61 -15.57 -13.66 21.62
C PHE A 61 -16.24 -14.29 20.39
N ARG A 62 -15.57 -14.22 19.24
CA ARG A 62 -16.03 -14.84 17.99
C ARG A 62 -15.50 -16.28 17.97
N LEU A 63 -16.37 -17.26 18.20
CA LEU A 63 -16.02 -18.68 18.19
C LEU A 63 -16.53 -19.34 16.92
N MET A 64 -15.73 -20.25 16.36
CA MET A 64 -16.13 -21.08 15.24
C MET A 64 -17.09 -22.16 15.76
N GLY A 65 -18.29 -22.20 15.20
CA GLY A 65 -19.31 -23.19 15.55
C GLY A 65 -19.36 -24.37 14.57
N ALA A 66 -20.11 -25.41 14.94
CA ALA A 66 -20.39 -26.58 14.11
C ALA A 66 -21.85 -27.09 14.27
N SER A 67 -22.72 -26.29 14.88
CA SER A 67 -24.12 -26.62 15.12
C SER A 67 -25.02 -26.30 13.93
N GLU A 68 -26.06 -27.10 13.74
CA GLU A 68 -27.18 -26.73 12.87
C GLU A 68 -28.02 -25.62 13.52
N GLY A 69 -28.62 -24.74 12.70
CA GLY A 69 -29.47 -23.63 13.17
C GLY A 69 -28.75 -22.32 13.51
N ALA A 70 -27.42 -22.26 13.36
CA ALA A 70 -26.68 -21.00 13.41
C ALA A 70 -27.07 -20.10 12.23
N ALA A 71 -27.19 -18.80 12.47
CA ALA A 71 -27.50 -17.83 11.42
C ALA A 71 -26.31 -17.64 10.47
N VAL A 72 -26.61 -17.44 9.18
CA VAL A 72 -25.59 -17.10 8.19
C VAL A 72 -25.16 -15.65 8.38
N ALA A 73 -23.86 -15.41 8.53
CA ALA A 73 -23.33 -14.06 8.69
C ALA A 73 -23.46 -13.26 7.39
N GLN A 74 -23.76 -11.97 7.51
CA GLN A 74 -23.67 -11.00 6.43
C GLN A 74 -22.71 -9.89 6.85
N VAL A 75 -21.64 -9.69 6.07
CA VAL A 75 -20.55 -8.76 6.40
C VAL A 75 -20.32 -7.75 5.28
N PHE A 76 -19.81 -6.58 5.63
CA PHE A 76 -19.51 -5.50 4.70
C PHE A 76 -18.17 -4.87 5.06
N GLY A 77 -17.29 -4.69 4.07
CA GLY A 77 -15.91 -4.23 4.28
C GLY A 77 -14.98 -5.35 4.71
N ARG A 78 -13.90 -4.99 5.42
CA ARG A 78 -12.88 -5.90 5.93
C ARG A 78 -13.19 -6.29 7.38
N ILE A 79 -13.66 -7.52 7.60
CA ILE A 79 -14.13 -7.99 8.91
C ILE A 79 -13.57 -9.37 9.23
N ARG A 80 -13.08 -9.57 10.46
CA ARG A 80 -12.69 -10.90 10.98
C ARG A 80 -13.90 -11.76 11.32
N VAL A 81 -14.09 -12.92 10.72
CA VAL A 81 -15.22 -13.83 10.96
C VAL A 81 -14.68 -15.20 11.41
N ALA A 82 -15.30 -15.80 12.42
CA ALA A 82 -14.90 -17.15 12.88
C ALA A 82 -15.43 -18.25 11.95
N GLY A 83 -16.61 -18.02 11.37
CA GLY A 83 -17.26 -18.94 10.45
C GLY A 83 -17.92 -20.13 11.15
N GLN A 84 -18.52 -21.01 10.34
CA GLN A 84 -19.24 -22.20 10.78
C GLN A 84 -18.76 -23.41 10.00
N VAL A 85 -18.40 -24.50 10.68
CA VAL A 85 -18.06 -25.76 10.02
C VAL A 85 -19.32 -26.33 9.35
N ILE A 86 -19.24 -26.56 8.04
CA ILE A 86 -20.35 -27.08 7.21
C ILE A 86 -20.08 -28.48 6.66
N TRP A 87 -18.82 -28.91 6.66
CA TRP A 87 -18.39 -30.25 6.27
C TRP A 87 -17.06 -30.55 6.94
N ALA A 88 -16.84 -31.81 7.35
CA ALA A 88 -15.55 -32.28 7.82
C ALA A 88 -15.43 -33.79 7.59
N THR A 89 -14.23 -34.26 7.26
CA THR A 89 -13.94 -35.69 7.22
C THR A 89 -13.84 -36.25 8.65
N ARG A 90 -13.81 -37.58 8.75
CA ARG A 90 -13.28 -38.22 9.95
C ARG A 90 -11.78 -37.90 10.10
N PHE A 91 -11.28 -37.91 11.33
CA PHE A 91 -9.84 -37.78 11.58
C PHE A 91 -9.07 -38.93 10.90
N MET A 92 -8.02 -38.58 10.18
CA MET A 92 -7.07 -39.54 9.62
C MET A 92 -5.88 -39.66 10.56
N GLU A 93 -5.65 -40.87 11.08
CA GLU A 93 -4.50 -41.17 11.95
C GLU A 93 -3.36 -41.75 11.12
N THR A 94 -2.17 -41.18 11.26
CA THR A 94 -0.92 -41.73 10.70
C THR A 94 -0.01 -42.13 11.85
N ALA A 95 0.46 -43.38 11.85
CA ALA A 95 1.36 -43.91 12.88
C ALA A 95 2.75 -44.21 12.28
N ALA A 96 3.78 -43.53 12.79
CA ALA A 96 5.17 -43.78 12.42
C ALA A 96 5.91 -44.49 13.56
N SER A 97 6.40 -45.71 13.32
CA SER A 97 7.26 -46.44 14.27
C SER A 97 8.73 -46.21 13.93
N THR A 98 9.54 -45.77 14.89
CA THR A 98 11.01 -45.79 14.79
C THR A 98 11.60 -46.77 15.79
N GLY A 99 12.49 -47.66 15.31
CA GLY A 99 13.24 -48.61 16.14
C GLY A 99 14.06 -49.63 15.34
N GLY A 100 15.37 -49.73 15.63
CA GLY A 100 16.20 -50.91 15.34
C GLY A 100 17.45 -50.72 14.46
N GLY A 101 18.51 -50.13 14.98
CA GLY A 101 19.88 -50.38 14.50
C GLY A 101 20.45 -51.63 15.17
N LYS A 102 21.13 -52.52 14.41
CA LYS A 102 21.72 -53.75 14.96
C LYS A 102 22.81 -53.40 16.00
N GLY A 103 22.51 -53.52 17.30
CA GLY A 103 23.55 -53.40 18.33
C GLY A 103 23.10 -53.23 19.79
N ALA A 104 21.90 -52.73 20.06
CA ALA A 104 21.36 -52.61 21.43
C ALA A 104 19.82 -52.46 21.41
N PRO A 105 19.09 -52.92 22.45
CA PRO A 105 17.65 -52.78 22.52
C PRO A 105 17.29 -51.30 22.78
N SER A 106 17.01 -50.56 21.71
CA SER A 106 16.35 -49.26 21.81
C SER A 106 14.83 -49.44 21.87
N PRO A 107 14.12 -48.73 22.77
CA PRO A 107 12.66 -48.82 22.85
C PRO A 107 12.03 -48.37 21.53
N ARG A 108 11.05 -49.13 21.04
CA ARG A 108 10.27 -48.78 19.86
C ARG A 108 9.36 -47.62 20.20
N THR A 109 9.55 -46.47 19.55
CA THR A 109 8.69 -45.30 19.71
C THR A 109 7.73 -45.23 18.53
N THR A 110 6.42 -45.32 18.81
CA THR A 110 5.36 -45.06 17.82
C THR A 110 4.86 -43.64 18.04
N THR A 111 4.94 -42.81 17.01
CA THR A 111 4.39 -41.44 17.00
C THR A 111 3.11 -41.45 16.19
N TYR A 112 2.05 -40.86 16.73
CA TYR A 112 0.76 -40.68 16.06
C TYR A 112 0.61 -39.22 15.62
N SER A 113 0.17 -38.99 14.40
CA SER A 113 -0.23 -37.69 13.87
C SER A 113 -1.64 -37.77 13.30
N TYR A 114 -2.39 -36.67 13.43
CA TYR A 114 -3.79 -36.60 13.02
C TYR A 114 -3.98 -35.49 12.00
N SER A 115 -4.76 -35.76 10.96
CA SER A 115 -5.22 -34.73 10.03
C SER A 115 -6.73 -34.80 9.78
N VAL A 116 -7.29 -33.68 9.33
CA VAL A 116 -8.70 -33.57 8.98
C VAL A 116 -8.89 -32.61 7.81
N SER A 117 -9.79 -32.93 6.89
CA SER A 117 -10.25 -31.96 5.90
C SER A 117 -11.55 -31.32 6.41
N LEU A 118 -11.68 -30.00 6.30
CA LEU A 118 -12.84 -29.25 6.77
C LEU A 118 -13.26 -28.15 5.80
N ALA A 119 -14.55 -27.85 5.77
CA ALA A 119 -15.11 -26.69 5.10
C ALA A 119 -15.75 -25.75 6.12
N VAL A 120 -15.42 -24.46 6.05
CA VAL A 120 -15.92 -23.41 6.96
C VAL A 120 -16.66 -22.35 6.16
N ALA A 121 -17.98 -22.23 6.37
CA ALA A 121 -18.78 -21.13 5.83
C ALA A 121 -18.43 -19.82 6.54
N LEU A 122 -18.22 -18.77 5.77
CA LEU A 122 -17.81 -17.45 6.26
C LEU A 122 -18.98 -16.47 6.29
N CYS A 123 -19.62 -16.24 5.15
CA CYS A 123 -20.74 -15.31 5.03
C CYS A 123 -21.57 -15.53 3.76
N ALA A 124 -22.74 -14.90 3.72
CA ALA A 124 -23.58 -14.85 2.52
C ALA A 124 -23.05 -13.87 1.46
N GLY A 125 -23.22 -14.23 0.19
CA GLY A 125 -22.88 -13.45 -0.99
C GLY A 125 -21.38 -13.43 -1.31
N ARG A 126 -21.08 -12.83 -2.47
CA ARG A 126 -19.74 -12.84 -3.05
C ARG A 126 -18.73 -12.07 -2.20
N ILE A 127 -17.57 -12.61 -1.90
CA ILE A 127 -16.46 -11.89 -1.25
C ILE A 127 -15.40 -11.49 -2.28
N ALA A 128 -14.69 -10.40 -2.01
CA ALA A 128 -13.52 -10.01 -2.81
C ALA A 128 -12.38 -10.99 -2.54
N SER A 129 -12.00 -11.18 -1.27
CA SER A 129 -10.98 -12.14 -0.87
C SER A 129 -11.03 -12.48 0.62
N VAL A 130 -10.24 -13.48 1.00
CA VAL A 130 -9.87 -13.79 2.38
C VAL A 130 -8.43 -13.34 2.58
N GLY A 131 -8.21 -12.39 3.48
CA GLY A 131 -6.90 -11.88 3.83
C GLY A 131 -6.21 -12.74 4.88
N ARG A 132 -6.02 -12.19 6.08
CA ARG A 132 -5.34 -12.87 7.19
C ARG A 132 -6.17 -14.01 7.79
N ILE A 133 -5.47 -15.03 8.28
CA ILE A 133 -6.05 -16.22 8.90
C ILE A 133 -5.43 -16.38 10.28
N TRP A 134 -6.25 -16.72 11.27
CA TRP A 134 -5.79 -17.01 12.62
C TRP A 134 -6.29 -18.36 13.08
N ALA A 135 -5.40 -19.14 13.69
CA ALA A 135 -5.70 -20.39 14.39
C ALA A 135 -5.43 -20.20 15.88
N ASP A 136 -6.44 -20.43 16.72
CA ASP A 136 -6.39 -20.24 18.18
C ASP A 136 -5.89 -18.83 18.60
N GLY A 137 -6.18 -17.82 17.78
CA GLY A 137 -5.78 -16.43 18.01
C GLY A 137 -4.41 -16.04 17.46
N VAL A 138 -3.59 -16.99 17.01
CA VAL A 138 -2.29 -16.74 16.39
C VAL A 138 -2.44 -16.66 14.87
N GLU A 139 -1.83 -15.66 14.24
CA GLU A 139 -1.87 -15.50 12.79
C GLU A 139 -1.03 -16.58 12.11
N ILE A 140 -1.59 -17.20 11.07
CA ILE A 140 -0.92 -18.23 10.28
C ILE A 140 -0.85 -17.79 8.82
N ALA A 141 0.23 -18.18 8.14
CA ALA A 141 0.37 -17.94 6.71
C ALA A 141 -0.67 -18.77 5.94
N PRO A 142 -1.39 -18.21 4.95
CA PRO A 142 -2.30 -19.00 4.12
C PRO A 142 -1.61 -20.17 3.42
N SER A 143 -0.33 -20.03 3.07
CA SER A 143 0.49 -21.08 2.47
C SER A 143 0.88 -22.22 3.42
N SER A 144 0.72 -22.04 4.74
CA SER A 144 0.97 -23.09 5.73
C SER A 144 -0.13 -24.16 5.78
N VAL A 145 -1.26 -23.91 5.12
CA VAL A 145 -2.41 -24.80 5.04
C VAL A 145 -2.83 -25.00 3.58
N ASN A 146 -3.35 -26.19 3.25
CA ASN A 146 -3.89 -26.43 1.90
C ASN A 146 -5.31 -25.86 1.80
N LEU A 147 -5.38 -24.54 1.62
CA LEU A 147 -6.62 -23.76 1.63
C LEU A 147 -7.13 -23.52 0.20
N ARG A 148 -8.42 -23.75 -0.02
CA ARG A 148 -9.18 -23.26 -1.18
C ARG A 148 -10.27 -22.31 -0.72
N VAL A 149 -10.36 -21.17 -1.38
CA VAL A 149 -11.39 -20.15 -1.11
C VAL A 149 -12.47 -20.23 -2.18
N TYR A 150 -13.72 -20.32 -1.74
CA TYR A 150 -14.90 -20.19 -2.57
C TYR A 150 -15.56 -18.86 -2.26
N HIS A 151 -15.68 -18.01 -3.29
CA HIS A 151 -16.06 -16.62 -3.10
C HIS A 151 -17.54 -16.43 -2.80
N GLY A 152 -18.39 -17.46 -2.94
CA GLY A 152 -19.83 -17.35 -2.75
C GLY A 152 -20.56 -16.89 -4.00
N ASP A 153 -19.99 -17.14 -5.18
CA ASP A 153 -20.64 -16.89 -6.45
C ASP A 153 -21.83 -17.86 -6.67
N ASP A 154 -22.82 -17.41 -7.44
CA ASP A 154 -24.00 -18.21 -7.75
C ASP A 154 -23.70 -19.35 -8.73
N ASP A 155 -22.60 -19.28 -9.47
CA ASP A 155 -22.15 -20.28 -10.44
C ASP A 155 -21.02 -21.18 -9.92
N GLN A 156 -20.57 -20.99 -8.67
CA GLN A 156 -19.49 -21.81 -8.12
C GLN A 156 -19.84 -23.30 -8.12
N LEU A 157 -18.81 -24.12 -8.34
CA LEU A 157 -18.91 -25.57 -8.42
C LEU A 157 -18.61 -26.23 -7.06
N PRO A 158 -19.04 -27.49 -6.84
CA PRO A 158 -18.65 -28.26 -5.66
C PRO A 158 -17.12 -28.36 -5.50
N ASP A 159 -16.65 -28.45 -4.26
CA ASP A 159 -15.23 -28.67 -4.00
C ASP A 159 -14.81 -30.10 -4.36
N PRO A 160 -13.70 -30.28 -5.08
CA PRO A 160 -13.27 -31.60 -5.56
C PRO A 160 -12.86 -32.56 -4.45
N LYS A 161 -12.36 -32.08 -3.29
CA LYS A 161 -12.04 -32.93 -2.14
C LYS A 161 -13.31 -33.38 -1.42
N ILE A 162 -14.29 -32.49 -1.26
CA ILE A 162 -15.61 -32.86 -0.73
C ILE A 162 -16.26 -33.90 -1.65
N GLU A 163 -16.25 -33.67 -2.97
CA GLU A 163 -16.82 -34.61 -3.95
C GLU A 163 -16.08 -35.95 -4.00
N ALA A 164 -14.76 -35.96 -3.86
CA ALA A 164 -13.98 -37.19 -3.80
C ALA A 164 -14.33 -38.05 -2.57
N VAL A 165 -14.70 -37.43 -1.44
CA VAL A 165 -15.04 -38.13 -0.20
C VAL A 165 -16.51 -38.57 -0.19
N GLU A 166 -17.43 -37.68 -0.54
CA GLU A 166 -18.87 -37.95 -0.48
C GLU A 166 -19.37 -38.73 -1.70
N GLY A 167 -18.67 -38.62 -2.83
CA GLY A 167 -19.03 -39.23 -4.12
C GLY A 167 -19.48 -38.20 -5.16
N ALA A 168 -19.25 -38.55 -6.43
CA ALA A 168 -19.58 -37.69 -7.58
C ALA A 168 -21.07 -37.28 -7.59
N GLY A 169 -21.33 -35.98 -7.70
CA GLY A 169 -22.67 -35.41 -7.69
C GLY A 169 -23.38 -35.39 -6.32
N LEU A 170 -22.72 -35.85 -5.25
CA LEU A 170 -23.25 -35.83 -3.89
C LEU A 170 -22.72 -34.65 -3.05
N ALA A 171 -21.69 -33.95 -3.53
CA ALA A 171 -21.17 -32.76 -2.88
C ALA A 171 -22.00 -31.51 -3.21
N PRO A 172 -22.44 -30.74 -2.20
CA PRO A 172 -23.10 -29.46 -2.43
C PRO A 172 -22.10 -28.42 -2.97
N ALA A 173 -22.59 -27.52 -3.82
CA ALA A 173 -21.81 -26.38 -4.34
C ALA A 173 -21.82 -25.14 -3.41
N TYR A 174 -22.68 -25.14 -2.39
CA TYR A 174 -22.86 -24.02 -1.45
C TYR A 174 -23.02 -22.64 -2.10
N ARG A 175 -23.68 -22.55 -3.26
CA ARG A 175 -23.87 -21.31 -4.03
C ARG A 175 -24.45 -20.18 -3.18
N GLY A 176 -23.93 -18.97 -3.37
CA GLY A 176 -24.32 -17.80 -2.57
C GLY A 176 -23.73 -17.77 -1.16
N ILE A 177 -22.90 -18.75 -0.77
CA ILE A 177 -22.16 -18.76 0.50
C ILE A 177 -20.67 -18.77 0.19
N ALA A 178 -19.96 -17.77 0.71
CA ALA A 178 -18.50 -17.78 0.72
C ALA A 178 -18.02 -18.75 1.79
N TYR A 179 -17.17 -19.70 1.41
CA TYR A 179 -16.64 -20.72 2.31
C TYR A 179 -15.18 -21.03 1.96
N VAL A 180 -14.47 -21.63 2.90
CA VAL A 180 -13.11 -22.12 2.67
C VAL A 180 -13.05 -23.61 2.92
N VAL A 181 -12.24 -24.32 2.15
CA VAL A 181 -11.90 -25.71 2.38
C VAL A 181 -10.44 -25.78 2.77
N ILE A 182 -10.15 -26.38 3.92
CA ILE A 182 -8.79 -26.74 4.32
C ILE A 182 -8.68 -28.24 4.17
N GLU A 183 -7.82 -28.66 3.27
CA GLU A 183 -7.55 -30.07 3.00
C GLU A 183 -6.40 -30.57 3.89
N ASP A 184 -6.64 -31.73 4.53
CA ASP A 184 -5.66 -32.48 5.32
C ASP A 184 -4.89 -31.62 6.34
N LEU A 185 -5.60 -30.75 7.07
CA LEU A 185 -5.05 -29.90 8.12
C LEU A 185 -4.31 -30.75 9.17
N ASP A 186 -3.01 -30.52 9.33
CA ASP A 186 -2.22 -31.13 10.40
C ASP A 186 -2.64 -30.57 11.77
N LEU A 187 -3.05 -31.47 12.66
CA LEU A 187 -3.53 -31.12 13.99
C LEU A 187 -2.42 -31.19 15.05
N ALA A 188 -1.24 -31.73 14.72
CA ALA A 188 -0.15 -31.84 15.67
C ALA A 188 0.26 -30.48 16.29
N PRO A 189 0.37 -29.37 15.53
CA PRO A 189 0.67 -28.05 16.09
C PRO A 189 -0.40 -27.52 17.04
N PHE A 190 -1.63 -28.02 16.92
CA PHE A 190 -2.81 -27.56 17.66
C PHE A 190 -3.20 -28.50 18.80
N GLY A 191 -2.30 -29.40 19.20
CA GLY A 191 -2.55 -30.36 20.29
C GLY A 191 -3.55 -31.46 19.90
N ASN A 192 -3.54 -31.88 18.63
CA ASN A 192 -4.40 -32.93 18.07
C ASN A 192 -5.91 -32.64 18.20
N ARG A 193 -6.28 -31.36 18.17
CA ARG A 193 -7.67 -30.90 18.05
C ARG A 193 -7.81 -29.94 16.89
N VAL A 194 -9.04 -29.79 16.40
CA VAL A 194 -9.37 -28.73 15.44
C VAL A 194 -9.16 -27.37 16.13
N PRO A 195 -8.32 -26.47 15.59
CA PRO A 195 -8.13 -25.14 16.15
C PRO A 195 -9.37 -24.27 15.92
N GLN A 196 -9.53 -23.24 16.75
CA GLN A 196 -10.49 -22.18 16.50
C GLN A 196 -9.96 -21.29 15.37
N LEU A 197 -10.55 -21.44 14.19
CA LEU A 197 -10.17 -20.67 13.02
C LEU A 197 -10.96 -19.37 12.94
N SER A 198 -10.34 -18.34 12.39
CA SER A 198 -11.00 -17.10 12.01
C SER A 198 -10.28 -16.47 10.84
N PHE A 199 -11.03 -15.73 10.04
CA PHE A 199 -10.64 -15.29 8.71
C PHE A 199 -10.97 -13.81 8.54
N GLU A 200 -10.06 -13.03 7.99
CA GLU A 200 -10.33 -11.67 7.54
C GLU A 200 -11.04 -11.73 6.19
N VAL A 201 -12.32 -11.38 6.18
CA VAL A 201 -13.15 -11.40 4.98
C VAL A 201 -13.28 -9.98 4.45
N ILE A 202 -12.90 -9.77 3.18
CA ILE A 202 -13.14 -8.52 2.46
C ILE A 202 -14.37 -8.74 1.60
N ARG A 203 -15.49 -8.09 1.96
CA ARG A 203 -16.75 -8.21 1.22
C ARG A 203 -17.29 -6.85 0.79
N PRO A 204 -17.33 -6.53 -0.51
CA PRO A 204 -17.94 -5.31 -0.99
C PRO A 204 -19.47 -5.35 -0.81
N ALA A 205 -20.08 -4.16 -0.72
CA ALA A 205 -21.54 -4.05 -0.74
C ALA A 205 -22.08 -4.53 -2.08
N GLN A 206 -23.16 -5.31 -2.03
CA GLN A 206 -23.79 -5.94 -3.19
C GLN A 206 -25.30 -5.70 -3.13
N SER A 207 -25.81 -4.92 -4.07
CA SER A 207 -27.23 -4.69 -4.31
C SER A 207 -27.38 -3.91 -5.61
N PRO A 208 -28.54 -3.94 -6.28
CA PRO A 208 -28.79 -3.10 -7.45
C PRO A 208 -28.51 -1.60 -7.20
N ALA A 209 -28.73 -1.12 -5.96
CA ALA A 209 -28.42 0.25 -5.57
C ALA A 209 -26.90 0.49 -5.40
N ALA A 210 -26.17 -0.49 -4.88
CA ALA A 210 -24.71 -0.43 -4.74
C ALA A 210 -24.03 -0.51 -6.11
N ASP A 211 -24.52 -1.36 -7.02
CA ASP A 211 -23.98 -1.51 -8.36
C ASP A 211 -24.21 -0.26 -9.23
N ALA A 212 -25.24 0.54 -8.92
CA ALA A 212 -25.50 1.83 -9.56
C ALA A 212 -24.57 2.96 -9.08
N MET A 213 -23.80 2.75 -8.00
CA MET A 213 -22.90 3.74 -7.42
C MET A 213 -21.45 3.33 -7.64
N THR A 214 -20.59 4.28 -8.03
CA THR A 214 -19.15 4.04 -8.07
C THR A 214 -18.58 4.23 -6.66
N ASP A 215 -18.24 3.13 -5.99
CA ASP A 215 -17.50 3.16 -4.73
C ASP A 215 -16.02 3.48 -4.95
N LEU A 216 -15.28 3.71 -3.85
CA LEU A 216 -13.86 4.01 -3.91
C LEU A 216 -13.05 2.88 -4.58
N GLN A 217 -13.37 1.61 -4.31
CA GLN A 217 -12.63 0.46 -4.84
C GLN A 217 -12.69 0.39 -6.38
N ARG A 218 -13.84 0.76 -6.95
CA ARG A 218 -14.07 0.80 -8.40
C ARG A 218 -13.74 2.16 -9.03
N ALA A 219 -13.68 3.23 -8.24
CA ALA A 219 -13.32 4.57 -8.68
C ALA A 219 -11.81 4.74 -8.85
N VAL A 220 -11.01 4.09 -8.01
CA VAL A 220 -9.55 4.19 -8.09
C VAL A 220 -9.05 3.48 -9.35
N ARG A 221 -8.49 4.27 -10.27
CA ARG A 221 -7.90 3.80 -11.53
C ARG A 221 -6.39 3.72 -11.50
N ALA A 222 -5.76 4.47 -10.60
CA ALA A 222 -4.32 4.50 -10.46
C ALA A 222 -3.89 4.77 -9.02
N VAL A 223 -2.70 4.31 -8.65
CA VAL A 223 -2.09 4.55 -7.33
C VAL A 223 -0.64 5.00 -7.48
N ALA A 224 -0.13 5.76 -6.51
CA ALA A 224 1.29 6.03 -6.35
C ALA A 224 1.88 5.07 -5.32
N LEU A 225 2.91 4.33 -5.71
CA LEU A 225 3.59 3.37 -4.85
C LEU A 225 4.71 4.07 -4.07
N ILE A 226 4.41 4.42 -2.83
CA ILE A 226 5.29 5.11 -1.88
C ILE A 226 5.72 4.14 -0.75
N PRO A 227 6.87 4.35 -0.08
CA PRO A 227 7.68 5.57 0.03
C PRO A 227 8.75 5.77 -1.07
N GLY A 228 8.90 4.82 -2.01
CA GLY A 228 9.94 4.89 -3.04
C GLY A 228 11.38 4.73 -2.52
N THR A 229 11.51 4.16 -1.32
CA THR A 229 12.76 3.82 -0.63
C THR A 229 12.66 2.43 0.00
N GLY A 230 13.80 1.88 0.38
CA GLY A 230 13.98 0.51 0.87
C GLY A 230 14.78 -0.32 -0.15
N GLU A 231 16.00 -0.69 0.22
CA GLU A 231 17.00 -1.29 -0.68
C GLU A 231 16.49 -2.50 -1.47
N TYR A 232 15.60 -3.30 -0.88
CA TYR A 232 15.02 -4.50 -1.49
C TYR A 232 13.49 -4.52 -1.43
N ALA A 233 12.86 -3.38 -1.10
CA ALA A 233 11.43 -3.29 -0.86
C ALA A 233 10.57 -3.55 -2.10
N LEU A 234 11.13 -3.32 -3.29
CA LEU A 234 10.49 -3.54 -4.59
C LEU A 234 10.73 -4.96 -5.16
N ALA A 235 11.57 -5.76 -4.51
CA ALA A 235 11.91 -7.09 -5.02
C ALA A 235 10.74 -8.07 -4.83
N THR A 236 10.56 -8.92 -5.83
CA THR A 236 9.71 -10.13 -5.83
C THR A 236 10.49 -11.39 -5.46
N THR A 237 11.82 -11.28 -5.36
CA THR A 237 12.70 -12.29 -4.79
C THR A 237 12.88 -12.05 -3.28
N PRO A 238 12.75 -13.09 -2.40
CA PRO A 238 13.08 -12.96 -0.99
C PRO A 238 14.57 -12.64 -0.79
N VAL A 239 14.85 -11.58 -0.03
CA VAL A 239 16.20 -11.15 0.31
C VAL A 239 16.42 -11.27 1.81
N HIS A 240 17.60 -11.74 2.21
CA HIS A 240 17.95 -11.94 3.61
C HIS A 240 19.34 -11.42 3.96
N TYR A 241 19.49 -10.88 5.17
CA TYR A 241 20.76 -10.56 5.78
C TYR A 241 21.24 -11.71 6.67
N SER A 242 22.55 -11.95 6.69
CA SER A 242 23.17 -12.92 7.61
C SER A 242 23.75 -12.19 8.82
N GLU A 243 23.17 -12.40 9.98
CA GLU A 243 23.58 -11.79 11.25
C GLU A 243 24.32 -12.85 12.08
N GLY A 244 25.64 -12.94 11.92
CA GLY A 244 26.49 -13.86 12.70
C GLY A 244 26.23 -15.36 12.45
N ASP A 245 26.60 -16.20 13.43
CA ASP A 245 26.80 -17.66 13.26
C ASP A 245 25.53 -18.49 12.95
N ALA A 246 24.33 -17.91 12.95
CA ALA A 246 23.11 -18.61 12.52
C ALA A 246 21.88 -17.71 12.28
N ALA A 247 21.88 -16.43 12.68
CA ALA A 247 20.67 -15.62 12.57
C ALA A 247 20.50 -15.10 11.13
N VAL A 248 19.31 -15.27 10.60
CA VAL A 248 18.91 -14.77 9.28
C VAL A 248 17.74 -13.82 9.48
N ARG A 249 17.89 -12.58 9.04
CA ARG A 249 16.80 -11.60 9.04
C ARG A 249 16.36 -11.35 7.61
N SER A 250 15.06 -11.37 7.36
CA SER A 250 14.55 -10.97 6.05
C SER A 250 14.67 -9.45 5.87
N ALA A 251 15.05 -9.04 4.66
CA ALA A 251 15.07 -7.64 4.26
C ALA A 251 13.69 -7.17 3.75
N ASN A 252 12.90 -8.07 3.14
CA ASN A 252 11.69 -7.72 2.40
C ASN A 252 10.53 -8.72 2.56
N VAL A 253 10.59 -9.63 3.54
CA VAL A 253 9.46 -10.49 3.93
C VAL A 253 9.10 -10.14 5.37
N ASN A 254 8.27 -9.12 5.53
CA ASN A 254 7.88 -8.58 6.83
C ASN A 254 6.43 -8.92 7.21
N SER A 255 5.66 -9.48 6.27
CA SER A 255 4.28 -9.90 6.51
C SER A 255 4.14 -11.42 6.73
N PRO A 256 3.08 -11.87 7.45
CA PRO A 256 2.78 -13.29 7.60
C PRO A 256 2.40 -14.02 6.30
N SER A 257 2.33 -13.35 5.15
CA SER A 257 2.11 -14.01 3.85
C SER A 257 3.26 -14.97 3.47
N GLY A 258 4.46 -14.72 4.02
CA GLY A 258 5.68 -15.45 3.67
C GLY A 258 6.23 -15.12 2.28
N LYS A 259 5.66 -14.12 1.60
CA LYS A 259 6.11 -13.60 0.30
C LYS A 259 6.81 -12.25 0.49
N PRO A 260 7.62 -11.82 -0.48
CA PRO A 260 8.12 -10.45 -0.49
C PRO A 260 6.99 -9.42 -0.37
N ASP A 261 7.28 -8.32 0.32
CA ASP A 261 6.30 -7.31 0.68
C ASP A 261 5.66 -6.70 -0.58
N PHE A 262 6.45 -6.47 -1.63
CA PHE A 262 5.96 -6.01 -2.93
C PHE A 262 4.96 -6.98 -3.57
N SER A 263 5.29 -8.28 -3.60
CA SER A 263 4.38 -9.31 -4.15
C SER A 263 3.06 -9.36 -3.38
N THR A 264 3.12 -9.26 -2.05
CA THR A 264 1.93 -9.22 -1.20
C THR A 264 1.10 -7.97 -1.48
N ALA A 265 1.72 -6.80 -1.61
CA ALA A 265 1.04 -5.54 -1.91
C ALA A 265 0.39 -5.54 -3.29
N LEU A 266 1.04 -6.10 -4.31
CA LEU A 266 0.51 -6.20 -5.66
C LEU A 266 -0.71 -7.13 -5.73
N GLU A 267 -0.68 -8.26 -5.03
CA GLU A 267 -1.85 -9.15 -4.91
C GLU A 267 -3.04 -8.41 -4.28
N GLN A 268 -2.81 -7.74 -3.15
CA GLN A 268 -3.84 -6.94 -2.47
C GLN A 268 -4.38 -5.81 -3.35
N LEU A 269 -3.52 -5.12 -4.09
CA LEU A 269 -3.94 -4.07 -5.01
C LEU A 269 -4.97 -4.58 -6.02
N ARG A 270 -4.71 -5.75 -6.61
CA ARG A 270 -5.56 -6.34 -7.64
C ARG A 270 -6.88 -6.87 -7.09
N GLU A 271 -6.84 -7.43 -5.89
CA GLU A 271 -8.03 -7.96 -5.22
C GLU A 271 -8.96 -6.85 -4.74
N GLU A 272 -8.40 -5.78 -4.19
CA GLU A 272 -9.18 -4.74 -3.53
C GLU A 272 -9.53 -3.56 -4.44
N LEU A 273 -8.70 -3.26 -5.44
CA LEU A 273 -8.90 -2.20 -6.42
C LEU A 273 -8.93 -2.80 -7.84
N PRO A 274 -9.99 -3.54 -8.21
CA PRO A 274 -10.05 -4.32 -9.45
C PRO A 274 -9.99 -3.47 -10.74
N HIS A 275 -10.16 -2.16 -10.61
CA HIS A 275 -10.12 -1.19 -11.70
C HIS A 275 -8.82 -0.37 -11.73
N CYS A 276 -7.88 -0.63 -10.81
CA CYS A 276 -6.58 0.01 -10.80
C CYS A 276 -5.73 -0.55 -11.96
N GLY A 277 -5.66 0.25 -13.03
CA GLY A 277 -4.95 -0.09 -14.25
C GLY A 277 -3.54 0.49 -14.31
N SER A 278 -3.20 1.49 -13.50
CA SER A 278 -1.89 2.16 -13.58
C SER A 278 -1.24 2.36 -12.20
N VAL A 279 0.08 2.21 -12.14
CA VAL A 279 0.87 2.41 -10.93
C VAL A 279 2.00 3.40 -11.21
N SER A 280 2.04 4.49 -10.44
CA SER A 280 3.19 5.37 -10.39
C SER A 280 4.24 4.76 -9.46
N LEU A 281 5.32 4.24 -10.04
CA LEU A 281 6.43 3.62 -9.33
C LEU A 281 7.44 4.68 -8.93
N VAL A 282 7.41 5.08 -7.66
CA VAL A 282 8.32 6.09 -7.10
C VAL A 282 9.65 5.44 -6.72
N VAL A 283 10.78 5.99 -7.16
CA VAL A 283 12.12 5.47 -6.81
C VAL A 283 13.08 6.61 -6.52
N SER A 284 13.66 6.61 -5.31
CA SER A 284 14.34 7.79 -4.75
C SER A 284 15.87 7.69 -4.69
N TRP A 285 16.53 8.80 -5.04
CA TRP A 285 17.91 9.12 -4.65
C TRP A 285 17.91 10.30 -3.65
N PHE A 286 19.07 10.62 -3.10
CA PHE A 286 19.21 11.57 -2.00
C PHE A 286 19.95 12.84 -2.43
N GLY A 287 19.35 13.99 -2.14
CA GLY A 287 19.94 15.32 -2.30
C GLY A 287 20.58 15.82 -1.02
N ASP A 288 21.80 16.37 -1.12
CA ASP A 288 22.61 16.75 0.05
C ASP A 288 22.74 18.26 0.30
N ASP A 289 22.25 19.13 -0.59
CA ASP A 289 22.28 20.59 -0.42
C ASP A 289 21.08 21.29 -1.10
N LEU A 290 20.56 22.38 -0.54
CA LEU A 290 19.56 23.25 -1.19
C LEU A 290 20.17 24.20 -2.24
N ARG A 291 21.49 24.36 -2.30
CA ARG A 291 22.17 25.21 -3.29
C ARG A 291 22.50 24.38 -4.52
N CYS A 292 21.91 24.71 -5.66
CA CYS A 292 21.91 23.88 -6.85
C CYS A 292 23.32 23.66 -7.41
N GLY A 293 24.22 24.65 -7.33
CA GLY A 293 25.62 24.50 -7.73
C GLY A 293 26.42 23.50 -6.88
N SER A 294 26.02 23.30 -5.62
CA SER A 294 26.69 22.40 -4.67
C SER A 294 25.98 21.05 -4.52
N CYS A 295 24.65 21.02 -4.68
CA CYS A 295 23.78 19.87 -4.48
C CYS A 295 24.18 18.65 -5.32
N GLN A 296 24.46 17.55 -4.66
CA GLN A 296 24.67 16.24 -5.27
C GLN A 296 23.43 15.38 -5.08
N VAL A 297 23.16 14.52 -6.07
CA VAL A 297 22.05 13.56 -6.07
C VAL A 297 22.62 12.16 -6.17
N LYS A 298 22.53 11.37 -5.09
CA LYS A 298 23.24 10.08 -4.95
C LYS A 298 22.31 8.94 -4.56
N PRO A 299 22.56 7.70 -5.03
CA PRO A 299 21.99 6.53 -4.38
C PRO A 299 22.68 6.30 -3.04
N LYS A 300 21.91 5.87 -2.03
CA LYS A 300 22.43 5.60 -0.68
C LYS A 300 21.91 4.29 -0.11
N VAL A 301 22.63 3.74 0.86
CA VAL A 301 22.29 2.52 1.57
C VAL A 301 21.94 2.81 3.03
N GLU A 302 21.14 1.98 3.66
CA GLU A 302 20.86 2.09 5.10
C GLU A 302 22.09 1.70 5.93
N GLN A 303 22.95 0.84 5.39
CA GLN A 303 24.15 0.31 6.03
C GLN A 303 25.11 -0.34 5.00
N ARG A 304 26.41 -0.39 5.32
CA ARG A 304 27.45 -1.01 4.45
C ARG A 304 27.93 -2.40 4.86
N ALA A 305 27.57 -2.87 6.05
CA ALA A 305 28.17 -4.06 6.67
C ALA A 305 27.61 -5.39 6.16
N LEU A 306 26.31 -5.45 5.85
CA LEU A 306 25.57 -6.66 5.52
C LEU A 306 25.09 -6.58 4.07
N GLU A 307 25.40 -7.61 3.27
CA GLU A 307 24.89 -7.71 1.92
C GLU A 307 23.63 -8.59 1.87
N GLY A 308 22.71 -8.26 0.95
CA GLY A 308 21.52 -9.07 0.70
C GLY A 308 21.86 -10.40 0.03
N LYS A 309 21.52 -11.51 0.66
CA LYS A 309 21.51 -12.83 0.02
C LYS A 309 20.25 -12.96 -0.84
N GLY A 310 20.44 -13.37 -2.09
CA GLY A 310 19.39 -13.42 -3.12
C GLY A 310 19.48 -12.25 -4.10
N MET A 311 19.92 -11.08 -3.63
CA MET A 311 20.11 -9.88 -4.47
C MET A 311 21.21 -8.99 -3.89
N ILE A 312 22.31 -8.82 -4.62
CA ILE A 312 23.37 -7.87 -4.25
C ILE A 312 22.85 -6.45 -4.51
N TRP A 313 23.04 -5.54 -3.56
CA TRP A 313 22.62 -4.16 -3.77
C TRP A 313 23.56 -3.44 -4.76
N ARG A 314 22.96 -2.81 -5.77
CA ARG A 314 23.61 -1.91 -6.72
C ARG A 314 22.63 -0.83 -7.16
N ALA A 315 23.13 0.38 -7.35
CA ALA A 315 22.39 1.50 -7.93
C ALA A 315 23.39 2.53 -8.50
N GLY A 316 23.01 3.28 -9.53
CA GLY A 316 23.84 4.38 -10.07
C GLY A 316 25.23 3.96 -10.58
N GLY A 317 25.40 2.68 -10.94
CA GLY A 317 26.66 2.09 -11.39
C GLY A 317 27.60 1.64 -10.27
N ILE A 318 27.22 1.79 -8.99
CA ILE A 318 28.06 1.45 -7.84
C ILE A 318 27.52 0.29 -7.01
N GLY A 319 28.39 -0.33 -6.22
CA GLY A 319 28.03 -1.32 -5.20
C GLY A 319 27.87 -0.69 -3.81
N ARG A 320 27.42 -1.50 -2.85
CA ARG A 320 27.12 -1.08 -1.46
C ARG A 320 28.30 -0.42 -0.75
N ASP A 321 29.50 -0.95 -0.97
CA ASP A 321 30.75 -0.48 -0.36
C ASP A 321 31.11 0.97 -0.75
N ALA A 322 30.78 1.36 -1.98
CA ALA A 322 30.99 2.70 -2.50
C ALA A 322 29.85 3.68 -2.17
N ALA A 323 28.65 3.19 -1.84
CA ALA A 323 27.47 4.03 -1.60
C ALA A 323 27.48 4.67 -0.22
N GLU A 324 27.16 5.95 -0.10
CA GLU A 324 27.02 6.62 1.20
C GLU A 324 25.87 6.03 2.03
N GLU A 325 26.00 6.08 3.35
CA GLU A 325 24.89 5.70 4.23
C GLU A 325 23.87 6.84 4.34
N VAL A 326 22.58 6.51 4.36
CA VAL A 326 21.50 7.44 4.66
C VAL A 326 21.70 8.01 6.06
N ALA A 327 21.39 9.30 6.23
CA ALA A 327 21.50 9.98 7.52
C ALA A 327 20.74 9.22 8.64
N ARG A 328 21.28 9.25 9.88
CA ARG A 328 20.71 8.52 11.02
C ARG A 328 20.38 9.44 12.18
N VAL A 329 19.25 9.15 12.84
CA VAL A 329 18.82 9.76 14.10
C VAL A 329 18.59 8.63 15.11
N GLU A 330 19.20 8.74 16.30
CA GLU A 330 19.11 7.71 17.35
C GLU A 330 19.47 6.29 16.87
N GLY A 331 20.46 6.18 15.97
CA GLY A 331 20.93 4.91 15.43
C GLY A 331 20.04 4.28 14.34
N LYS A 332 18.95 4.95 13.93
CA LYS A 332 18.06 4.51 12.84
C LYS A 332 18.19 5.43 11.64
N SER A 333 18.14 4.86 10.44
CA SER A 333 18.09 5.63 9.19
C SER A 333 16.81 6.46 9.14
N VAL A 334 16.92 7.72 8.70
CA VAL A 334 15.76 8.62 8.57
C VAL A 334 14.84 8.25 7.40
N TYR A 335 15.40 7.57 6.41
CA TYR A 335 14.69 6.95 5.28
C TYR A 335 15.21 5.53 5.04
N GLY A 336 14.48 4.74 4.25
CA GLY A 336 15.05 3.54 3.64
C GLY A 336 16.10 3.92 2.58
N GLY A 337 17.00 3.01 2.24
CA GLY A 337 17.99 3.22 1.17
C GLY A 337 17.37 3.29 -0.22
N THR A 338 18.15 3.67 -1.22
CA THR A 338 17.74 3.61 -2.62
C THR A 338 17.41 2.16 -3.01
N PRO A 339 16.25 1.87 -3.61
CA PRO A 339 15.94 0.54 -4.11
C PRO A 339 17.01 0.05 -5.09
N ALA A 340 17.45 -1.21 -4.95
CA ALA A 340 18.44 -1.80 -5.84
C ALA A 340 17.90 -1.86 -7.28
N ASP A 341 18.75 -1.65 -8.27
CA ASP A 341 18.38 -1.67 -9.69
C ASP A 341 17.63 -2.95 -10.07
N ALA A 342 18.09 -4.11 -9.59
CA ALA A 342 17.42 -5.39 -9.82
C ALA A 342 16.02 -5.47 -9.18
N SER A 343 15.82 -4.87 -8.00
CA SER A 343 14.50 -4.82 -7.35
C SER A 343 13.52 -3.96 -8.14
N VAL A 344 13.99 -2.87 -8.75
CA VAL A 344 13.19 -2.00 -9.61
C VAL A 344 12.78 -2.73 -10.89
N ILE A 345 13.71 -3.47 -11.52
CA ILE A 345 13.42 -4.30 -12.72
C ILE A 345 12.36 -5.37 -12.39
N GLU A 346 12.51 -6.06 -11.25
CA GLU A 346 11.53 -7.04 -10.79
C GLU A 346 10.14 -6.40 -10.58
N ALA A 347 10.06 -5.23 -9.95
CA ALA A 347 8.80 -4.52 -9.76
C ALA A 347 8.12 -4.12 -11.08
N ILE A 348 8.87 -3.54 -12.02
CA ILE A 348 8.34 -3.16 -13.35
C ILE A 348 7.80 -4.41 -14.05
N THR A 349 8.57 -5.50 -14.04
CA THR A 349 8.19 -6.76 -14.69
C THR A 349 6.92 -7.34 -14.05
N ALA A 350 6.84 -7.35 -12.73
CA ALA A 350 5.70 -7.90 -11.99
C ALA A 350 4.42 -7.08 -12.18
N LEU A 351 4.51 -5.74 -12.16
CA LEU A 351 3.38 -4.85 -12.45
C LEU A 351 2.82 -5.10 -13.86
N ARG A 352 3.70 -5.15 -14.87
CA ARG A 352 3.27 -5.40 -16.24
C ARG A 352 2.67 -6.79 -16.41
N ALA A 353 3.28 -7.82 -15.80
CA ALA A 353 2.74 -9.18 -15.80
C ALA A 353 1.37 -9.28 -15.13
N ALA A 354 1.10 -8.42 -14.15
CA ALA A 354 -0.18 -8.32 -13.45
C ALA A 354 -1.21 -7.41 -14.14
N GLY A 355 -0.86 -6.82 -15.30
CA GLY A 355 -1.72 -6.02 -16.15
C GLY A 355 -1.79 -4.54 -15.76
N GLN A 356 -0.85 -4.05 -14.95
CA GLN A 356 -0.75 -2.62 -14.62
C GLN A 356 0.17 -1.90 -15.59
N GLU A 357 -0.27 -0.73 -16.06
CA GLU A 357 0.58 0.28 -16.69
C GLU A 357 1.53 0.86 -15.64
N VAL A 358 2.80 1.07 -16.01
CA VAL A 358 3.83 1.59 -15.12
C VAL A 358 4.22 3.00 -15.52
N MET A 359 4.00 3.95 -14.61
CA MET A 359 4.58 5.30 -14.70
C MET A 359 5.80 5.37 -13.79
N PHE A 360 7.00 5.42 -14.35
CA PHE A 360 8.22 5.55 -13.56
C PHE A 360 8.41 6.99 -13.09
N TYR A 361 8.58 7.18 -11.78
CA TYR A 361 8.62 8.48 -11.14
C TYR A 361 9.90 8.61 -10.28
N PRO A 362 11.00 9.12 -10.86
CA PRO A 362 12.22 9.44 -10.12
C PRO A 362 11.95 10.50 -9.05
N PHE A 363 12.50 10.32 -7.86
CA PHE A 363 12.28 11.21 -6.73
C PHE A 363 13.57 11.59 -6.00
N ILE A 364 13.62 12.80 -5.45
CA ILE A 364 14.74 13.26 -4.62
C ILE A 364 14.24 13.45 -3.19
N LEU A 365 14.87 12.74 -2.24
CA LEU A 365 14.70 12.97 -0.81
C LEU A 365 15.88 13.80 -0.30
N MET A 366 15.60 14.82 0.49
CA MET A 366 16.64 15.62 1.13
C MET A 366 16.87 15.12 2.55
N GLU A 367 18.12 15.01 2.99
CA GLU A 367 18.46 14.34 4.25
C GLU A 367 19.28 15.18 5.24
N GLN A 368 19.29 16.50 5.08
CA GLN A 368 19.97 17.41 6.00
C GLN A 368 19.40 17.24 7.42
N LEU A 369 20.29 17.06 8.40
CA LEU A 369 19.94 16.99 9.82
C LEU A 369 20.24 18.32 10.51
N ALA A 370 19.87 18.44 11.79
CA ALA A 370 20.17 19.64 12.57
C ALA A 370 21.70 19.80 12.75
N GLY A 371 22.21 21.02 12.60
CA GLY A 371 23.65 21.31 12.66
C GLY A 371 24.39 20.72 11.45
N ASN A 372 23.87 20.94 10.24
CA ASN A 372 24.48 20.44 9.01
C ASN A 372 25.60 21.33 8.47
N ASP A 373 25.78 22.52 9.05
CA ASP A 373 26.80 23.51 8.66
C ASP A 373 26.70 23.93 7.18
N LEU A 374 25.54 23.75 6.55
CA LEU A 374 25.26 24.20 5.18
C LEU A 374 24.57 25.57 5.24
N PRO A 375 25.10 26.60 4.57
CA PRO A 375 24.42 27.89 4.47
C PRO A 375 23.02 27.74 3.88
N ASP A 376 22.00 28.30 4.53
CA ASP A 376 20.63 28.31 4.03
C ASP A 376 20.46 29.39 2.95
N PRO A 377 20.25 29.01 1.67
CA PRO A 377 20.11 29.99 0.60
C PRO A 377 18.87 30.89 0.73
N TRP A 378 17.90 30.51 1.56
CA TRP A 378 16.65 31.25 1.75
C TRP A 378 16.70 32.29 2.88
N THR A 379 17.60 32.13 3.84
CA THR A 379 17.62 32.96 5.06
C THR A 379 19.00 33.51 5.41
N GLY A 380 20.08 32.98 4.81
CA GLY A 380 21.45 33.27 5.18
C GLY A 380 21.87 32.66 6.53
N ALA A 381 21.05 31.79 7.11
CA ALA A 381 21.40 31.05 8.32
C ALA A 381 22.59 30.10 8.07
N PRO A 382 23.37 29.75 9.12
CA PRO A 382 24.50 28.84 8.99
C PRO A 382 24.11 27.38 8.69
N ASP A 383 22.85 27.01 8.94
CA ASP A 383 22.33 25.66 8.74
C ASP A 383 21.10 25.68 7.83
N GLN A 384 21.01 24.69 6.94
CA GLN A 384 19.79 24.41 6.18
C GLN A 384 18.72 23.75 7.06
N PRO A 385 17.43 23.89 6.72
CA PRO A 385 16.35 23.21 7.44
C PRO A 385 16.50 21.69 7.43
N VAL A 386 15.99 21.03 8.47
CA VAL A 386 16.00 19.56 8.57
C VAL A 386 15.04 18.93 7.57
N LEU A 387 15.51 17.93 6.82
CA LEU A 387 14.75 17.18 5.80
C LEU A 387 13.90 18.11 4.90
N PRO A 388 14.52 19.11 4.24
CA PRO A 388 13.79 20.12 3.49
C PRO A 388 13.13 19.50 2.25
N TRP A 389 12.07 20.13 1.75
CA TRP A 389 11.48 19.69 0.49
C TRP A 389 12.39 20.04 -0.71
N ARG A 390 12.57 19.10 -1.65
CA ARG A 390 13.42 19.28 -2.86
C ARG A 390 13.04 20.48 -3.71
N GLY A 391 11.76 20.88 -3.72
CA GLY A 391 11.29 22.07 -4.42
C GLY A 391 11.85 23.39 -3.87
N ARG A 392 12.66 23.35 -2.81
CA ARG A 392 13.44 24.48 -2.28
C ARG A 392 14.87 24.56 -2.81
N ILE A 393 15.32 23.61 -3.64
CA ILE A 393 16.65 23.69 -4.28
C ILE A 393 16.68 24.94 -5.17
N THR A 394 17.65 25.83 -4.94
CA THR A 394 17.76 27.15 -5.57
C THR A 394 19.23 27.58 -5.71
N LEU A 395 19.51 28.82 -6.07
CA LEU A 395 20.87 29.38 -6.16
C LEU A 395 21.58 29.42 -4.80
N ASP A 396 22.88 29.70 -4.78
CA ASP A 396 23.68 29.91 -3.55
C ASP A 396 23.04 30.95 -2.60
N ALA A 397 22.42 31.98 -3.18
CA ALA A 397 21.47 32.87 -2.51
C ALA A 397 20.18 32.94 -3.34
N ALA A 398 19.05 32.54 -2.75
CA ALA A 398 17.77 32.41 -3.44
C ALA A 398 17.32 33.75 -4.08
N PRO A 399 16.55 33.73 -5.19
CA PRO A 399 15.98 34.94 -5.75
C PRO A 399 15.28 35.80 -4.70
N GLY A 400 15.64 37.09 -4.65
CA GLY A 400 15.13 38.05 -3.65
C GLY A 400 16.00 38.21 -2.40
N GLN A 401 17.02 37.37 -2.20
CA GLN A 401 18.03 37.56 -1.16
C GLN A 401 19.13 38.54 -1.60
N ALA A 402 19.84 39.11 -0.63
CA ALA A 402 21.08 39.83 -0.89
C ALA A 402 22.09 38.90 -1.58
N ASP A 403 22.87 39.45 -2.51
CA ASP A 403 23.90 38.73 -3.27
C ASP A 403 23.40 37.58 -4.17
N SER A 404 22.09 37.47 -4.40
CA SER A 404 21.54 36.51 -5.35
C SER A 404 22.08 36.75 -6.77
N THR A 405 22.49 35.66 -7.43
CA THR A 405 22.96 35.67 -8.82
C THR A 405 21.80 35.61 -9.82
N ASP A 406 20.54 35.64 -9.37
CA ASP A 406 19.36 35.64 -10.23
C ASP A 406 19.44 36.76 -11.29
N ARG A 407 18.95 36.45 -12.50
CA ARG A 407 19.05 37.28 -13.71
C ARG A 407 20.47 37.51 -14.24
N THR A 408 21.44 36.69 -13.86
CA THR A 408 22.82 36.80 -14.36
C THR A 408 23.29 35.54 -15.08
N ALA A 409 24.47 35.60 -15.69
CA ALA A 409 25.13 34.42 -16.25
C ALA A 409 25.61 33.43 -15.17
N ALA A 410 25.86 33.90 -13.95
CA ALA A 410 26.28 33.04 -12.84
C ALA A 410 25.14 32.10 -12.39
N ALA A 411 23.89 32.58 -12.35
CA ALA A 411 22.74 31.72 -12.09
C ALA A 411 22.62 30.57 -13.09
N ALA A 412 22.87 30.84 -14.38
CA ALA A 412 22.87 29.80 -15.40
C ALA A 412 24.00 28.77 -15.19
N ALA A 413 25.17 29.20 -14.71
CA ALA A 413 26.28 28.31 -14.40
C ALA A 413 26.02 27.42 -13.17
N GLU A 414 25.40 27.97 -12.11
CA GLU A 414 24.97 27.19 -10.93
C GLU A 414 23.93 26.14 -11.31
N VAL A 415 22.94 26.51 -12.12
CA VAL A 415 21.95 25.55 -12.65
C VAL A 415 22.63 24.50 -13.53
N ALA A 416 23.57 24.87 -14.40
CA ALA A 416 24.31 23.91 -15.21
C ALA A 416 25.09 22.92 -14.34
N ALA A 417 25.68 23.38 -13.22
CA ALA A 417 26.37 22.51 -12.27
C ALA A 417 25.42 21.51 -11.58
N PHE A 418 24.18 21.90 -11.26
CA PHE A 418 23.16 20.98 -10.74
C PHE A 418 22.83 19.84 -11.71
N PHE A 419 22.66 20.18 -13.00
CA PHE A 419 22.38 19.19 -14.03
C PHE A 419 23.60 18.29 -14.29
N GLY A 420 24.81 18.85 -14.24
CA GLY A 420 26.05 18.16 -14.50
C GLY A 420 26.26 17.85 -15.98
N THR A 421 27.25 17.02 -16.28
CA THR A 421 27.69 16.77 -17.67
C THR A 421 27.50 15.34 -18.17
N ALA A 422 26.89 14.45 -17.37
CA ALA A 422 26.61 13.08 -17.76
C ALA A 422 25.81 13.00 -19.08
N GLN A 423 26.14 12.04 -19.93
CA GLN A 423 25.56 11.83 -21.26
C GLN A 423 24.93 10.44 -21.37
N PRO A 424 23.96 10.24 -22.30
CA PRO A 424 23.36 8.92 -22.52
C PRO A 424 24.37 7.80 -22.80
N GLY A 425 25.46 8.12 -23.51
CA GLY A 425 26.53 7.18 -23.86
C GLY A 425 27.46 6.80 -22.71
N ASP A 426 27.34 7.44 -21.54
CA ASP A 426 28.13 7.10 -20.35
C ASP A 426 27.60 5.84 -19.64
N PHE A 427 26.43 5.35 -20.06
CA PHE A 427 25.75 4.20 -19.47
C PHE A 427 25.80 3.02 -20.42
N THR A 428 26.12 1.85 -19.89
CA THR A 428 26.03 0.58 -20.62
C THR A 428 25.14 -0.40 -19.86
N VAL A 429 24.39 -1.20 -20.62
CA VAL A 429 23.49 -2.23 -20.08
C VAL A 429 23.98 -3.59 -20.54
N GLU A 430 24.37 -4.44 -19.60
CA GLU A 430 24.81 -5.81 -19.86
C GLU A 430 24.07 -6.76 -18.92
N ALA A 431 23.38 -7.76 -19.49
CA ALA A 431 22.61 -8.75 -18.72
C ALA A 431 21.65 -8.13 -17.66
N GLY A 432 21.05 -6.98 -17.98
CA GLY A 432 20.14 -6.26 -17.07
C GLY A 432 20.83 -5.43 -15.98
N GLN A 433 22.17 -5.39 -15.96
CA GLN A 433 22.94 -4.55 -15.06
C GLN A 433 23.40 -3.27 -15.76
N ILE A 434 23.24 -2.14 -15.09
CA ILE A 434 23.72 -0.84 -15.55
C ILE A 434 25.11 -0.59 -15.01
N SER A 435 26.01 -0.17 -15.89
CA SER A 435 27.31 0.38 -15.53
C SER A 435 27.42 1.82 -16.00
N TYR A 436 28.27 2.60 -15.32
CA TYR A 436 28.46 4.02 -15.60
C TYR A 436 29.96 4.32 -15.70
N SER A 437 30.36 5.00 -16.77
CA SER A 437 31.76 5.36 -17.04
C SER A 437 31.96 6.85 -17.36
N GLY A 438 30.96 7.68 -17.07
CA GLY A 438 31.01 9.13 -17.28
C GLY A 438 31.70 9.89 -16.14
N PRO A 439 31.50 11.22 -16.10
CA PRO A 439 31.99 12.09 -15.04
C PRO A 439 31.67 11.59 -13.61
N GLU A 440 32.63 11.68 -12.68
CA GLU A 440 32.47 11.14 -11.33
C GLU A 440 31.40 11.87 -10.49
N ASP A 441 30.96 13.05 -10.91
CA ASP A 441 30.03 13.88 -10.18
C ASP A 441 28.61 13.31 -10.12
N TRP A 442 28.01 13.41 -8.95
CA TRP A 442 26.66 12.93 -8.67
C TRP A 442 25.65 14.04 -8.91
N ARG A 443 25.26 14.23 -10.17
CA ARG A 443 24.37 15.32 -10.60
C ARG A 443 23.08 14.81 -11.21
N TYR A 444 22.13 15.72 -11.42
CA TYR A 444 20.76 15.39 -11.80
C TYR A 444 20.65 14.59 -13.12
N ARG A 445 21.49 14.88 -14.12
CA ARG A 445 21.48 14.11 -15.38
C ARG A 445 21.89 12.66 -15.16
N ARG A 446 22.89 12.41 -14.31
CA ARG A 446 23.31 11.03 -14.00
C ARG A 446 22.18 10.24 -13.36
N PHE A 447 21.44 10.89 -12.47
CA PHE A 447 20.26 10.30 -11.83
C PHE A 447 19.17 9.90 -12.83
N ILE A 448 18.72 10.85 -13.66
CA ILE A 448 17.59 10.60 -14.58
C ILE A 448 17.97 9.66 -15.72
N LEU A 449 19.17 9.81 -16.29
CA LEU A 449 19.65 8.93 -17.38
C LEU A 449 19.88 7.50 -16.89
N HIS A 450 20.36 7.30 -15.65
CA HIS A 450 20.46 5.97 -15.03
C HIS A 450 19.10 5.26 -15.06
N TYR A 451 18.05 5.94 -14.61
CA TYR A 451 16.71 5.34 -14.58
C TYR A 451 16.05 5.20 -15.95
N ALA A 452 16.34 6.07 -16.91
CA ALA A 452 15.89 5.86 -18.28
C ALA A 452 16.46 4.55 -18.86
N HIS A 453 17.76 4.31 -18.66
CA HIS A 453 18.40 3.04 -19.05
C HIS A 453 17.85 1.85 -18.26
N LEU A 454 17.54 2.02 -16.97
CA LEU A 454 16.94 0.97 -16.13
C LEU A 454 15.54 0.57 -16.60
N CYS A 455 14.70 1.55 -16.93
CA CYS A 455 13.37 1.30 -17.46
C CYS A 455 13.44 0.60 -18.82
N ALA A 456 14.37 1.01 -19.69
CA ALA A 456 14.61 0.32 -20.95
C ALA A 456 15.08 -1.14 -20.73
N ALA A 457 16.00 -1.37 -19.80
CA ALA A 457 16.51 -2.69 -19.44
C ALA A 457 15.43 -3.61 -18.85
N ALA A 458 14.45 -3.05 -18.14
CA ALA A 458 13.28 -3.77 -17.63
C ALA A 458 12.24 -4.15 -18.70
N GLY A 459 12.51 -3.85 -19.98
CA GLY A 459 11.59 -4.09 -21.09
C GLY A 459 10.64 -2.92 -21.39
N GLY A 460 10.86 -1.75 -20.78
CA GLY A 460 10.07 -0.53 -20.96
C GLY A 460 9.01 -0.31 -19.89
N VAL A 461 8.54 0.93 -19.82
CA VAL A 461 7.44 1.42 -18.96
C VAL A 461 6.43 2.19 -19.84
N ASP A 462 5.23 2.42 -19.34
CA ASP A 462 4.17 3.13 -20.08
C ASP A 462 4.34 4.65 -20.02
N ALA A 463 4.89 5.16 -18.92
CA ALA A 463 5.25 6.56 -18.77
C ALA A 463 6.52 6.75 -17.92
N PHE A 464 7.20 7.89 -18.10
CA PHE A 464 8.41 8.27 -17.38
C PHE A 464 8.42 9.76 -17.06
N CYS A 465 8.72 10.12 -15.81
CA CYS A 465 8.93 11.52 -15.42
C CYS A 465 10.41 11.90 -15.47
N ILE A 466 10.76 12.97 -16.18
CA ILE A 466 12.13 13.53 -16.19
C ILE A 466 12.47 14.34 -14.94
N GLY A 467 11.49 14.52 -14.06
CA GLY A 467 11.60 15.26 -12.82
C GLY A 467 10.25 15.54 -12.19
N SER A 468 10.30 15.96 -10.92
CA SER A 468 9.11 16.34 -10.18
C SER A 468 9.35 17.42 -9.15
N GLU A 469 8.41 18.36 -9.04
CA GLU A 469 8.33 19.42 -8.03
C GLU A 469 9.64 20.21 -7.79
N MET A 470 10.43 20.47 -8.83
CA MET A 470 11.67 21.24 -8.75
C MET A 470 11.40 22.76 -8.77
N ARG A 471 10.37 23.19 -8.03
CA ARG A 471 9.73 24.51 -8.14
C ARG A 471 10.69 25.68 -8.09
N ALA A 472 11.53 25.77 -7.06
CA ALA A 472 12.44 26.90 -6.95
C ALA A 472 13.56 26.87 -8.02
N LEU A 473 13.93 25.68 -8.49
CA LEU A 473 14.95 25.51 -9.53
C LEU A 473 14.41 25.94 -10.90
N THR A 474 13.18 25.54 -11.25
CA THR A 474 12.52 25.91 -12.53
C THR A 474 12.24 27.41 -12.64
N GLN A 475 12.12 28.10 -11.50
CA GLN A 475 11.88 29.55 -11.43
C GLN A 475 13.16 30.42 -11.47
N ILE A 476 14.35 29.83 -11.40
CA ILE A 476 15.62 30.58 -11.51
C ILE A 476 15.70 31.28 -12.86
N ARG A 477 16.07 32.57 -12.85
CA ARG A 477 16.27 33.37 -14.05
C ARG A 477 17.77 33.54 -14.34
N GLY A 478 18.16 33.32 -15.58
CA GLY A 478 19.45 33.69 -16.13
C GLY A 478 19.43 35.11 -16.73
N ALA A 479 20.53 35.51 -17.37
CA ALA A 479 20.62 36.79 -18.07
C ALA A 479 19.43 37.00 -19.04
N GLY A 480 18.83 38.19 -18.99
CA GLY A 480 17.68 38.55 -19.83
C GLY A 480 16.39 37.80 -19.52
N ASP A 481 16.18 37.38 -18.26
CA ASP A 481 15.01 36.59 -17.82
C ASP A 481 14.84 35.26 -18.58
N SER A 482 15.95 34.63 -18.95
CA SER A 482 15.95 33.24 -19.44
C SER A 482 15.71 32.24 -18.30
N PHE A 483 15.15 31.06 -18.56
CA PHE A 483 14.93 30.02 -17.54
C PHE A 483 15.86 28.82 -17.78
N PRO A 484 17.11 28.85 -17.28
CA PRO A 484 18.13 27.85 -17.59
C PRO A 484 17.75 26.42 -17.17
N ALA A 485 17.03 26.24 -16.07
CA ALA A 485 16.62 24.91 -15.62
C ALA A 485 15.60 24.28 -16.57
N VAL A 486 14.67 25.09 -17.09
CA VAL A 486 13.69 24.66 -18.10
C VAL A 486 14.39 24.28 -19.39
N ALA A 487 15.37 25.06 -19.83
CA ALA A 487 16.18 24.72 -21.00
C ALA A 487 16.95 23.40 -20.82
N ALA A 488 17.53 23.16 -19.64
CA ALA A 488 18.24 21.92 -19.32
C ALA A 488 17.29 20.71 -19.23
N LEU A 489 16.08 20.88 -18.70
CA LEU A 489 15.04 19.84 -18.70
C LEU A 489 14.63 19.46 -20.12
N ARG A 490 14.48 20.42 -21.03
CA ARG A 490 14.18 20.15 -22.45
C ARG A 490 15.29 19.37 -23.14
N GLN A 491 16.56 19.68 -22.85
CA GLN A 491 17.67 18.87 -23.36
C GLN A 491 17.61 17.43 -22.83
N LEU A 492 17.42 17.28 -21.51
CA LEU A 492 17.31 15.97 -20.87
C LEU A 492 16.12 15.16 -21.42
N LEU A 493 15.01 15.83 -21.69
CA LEU A 493 13.82 15.24 -22.31
C LEU A 493 14.14 14.56 -23.64
N THR A 494 14.80 15.26 -24.56
CA THR A 494 15.18 14.69 -25.88
C THR A 494 16.11 13.49 -25.74
N GLU A 495 17.01 13.52 -24.75
CA GLU A 495 17.92 12.40 -24.48
C GLU A 495 17.20 11.19 -23.88
N VAL A 496 16.27 11.42 -22.94
CA VAL A 496 15.42 10.36 -22.37
C VAL A 496 14.51 9.76 -23.44
N ARG A 497 13.95 10.59 -24.34
CA ARG A 497 13.18 10.13 -25.52
C ARG A 497 14.01 9.21 -26.41
N ALA A 498 15.28 9.53 -26.64
CA ALA A 498 16.16 8.70 -27.45
C ALA A 498 16.46 7.33 -26.79
N ILE A 499 16.48 7.25 -25.46
CA ILE A 499 16.69 6.00 -24.71
C ILE A 499 15.41 5.14 -24.67
N LEU A 500 14.29 5.74 -24.30
CA LEU A 500 13.03 5.02 -24.05
C LEU A 500 12.21 4.76 -25.32
N GLY A 501 12.48 5.51 -26.39
CA GLY A 501 11.77 5.40 -27.65
C GLY A 501 10.46 6.19 -27.69
N PRO A 502 9.74 6.15 -28.83
CA PRO A 502 8.56 6.98 -29.06
C PRO A 502 7.30 6.51 -28.33
N GLU A 503 7.24 5.24 -27.91
CA GLU A 503 6.03 4.65 -27.32
C GLU A 503 5.86 4.99 -25.83
N VAL A 504 6.95 5.29 -25.12
CA VAL A 504 6.90 5.61 -23.69
C VAL A 504 6.46 7.06 -23.51
N LYS A 505 5.41 7.32 -22.73
CA LYS A 505 4.98 8.70 -22.50
C LYS A 505 5.94 9.43 -21.56
N ILE A 506 6.38 10.63 -21.89
CA ILE A 506 7.32 11.40 -21.06
C ILE A 506 6.67 12.69 -20.57
N SER A 507 6.92 13.02 -19.30
CA SER A 507 6.41 14.24 -18.68
C SER A 507 7.37 14.80 -17.63
N TYR A 508 7.10 16.03 -17.17
CA TYR A 508 7.61 16.61 -15.94
C TYR A 508 6.42 16.79 -14.98
N ALA A 509 6.54 16.26 -13.77
CA ALA A 509 5.48 16.36 -12.76
C ALA A 509 5.65 17.64 -11.94
N ALA A 510 5.03 18.73 -12.39
CA ALA A 510 5.15 20.01 -11.73
C ALA A 510 4.44 20.03 -10.38
N ASP A 511 4.96 20.77 -9.40
CA ASP A 511 4.20 21.13 -8.21
C ASP A 511 2.96 21.94 -8.62
N TRP A 512 1.84 21.76 -7.90
CA TRP A 512 0.61 22.50 -8.19
C TRP A 512 0.78 24.03 -8.15
N SER A 513 1.79 24.58 -7.46
CA SER A 513 2.00 26.03 -7.48
C SER A 513 2.80 26.53 -8.70
N GLU A 514 3.27 25.64 -9.57
CA GLU A 514 3.93 26.01 -10.83
C GLU A 514 2.92 26.27 -11.97
N TYR A 515 1.68 25.76 -11.88
CA TYR A 515 0.81 25.69 -13.07
C TYR A 515 0.35 27.04 -13.63
N PHE A 516 0.21 28.05 -12.76
CA PHE A 516 -0.30 29.37 -13.13
C PHE A 516 0.83 30.36 -13.48
N GLY A 517 2.04 29.84 -13.71
CA GLY A 517 3.23 30.63 -13.98
C GLY A 517 3.90 31.18 -12.71
N TYR A 518 5.06 31.79 -12.89
CA TYR A 518 5.85 32.43 -11.83
C TYR A 518 5.55 33.92 -11.77
N HIS A 519 5.01 34.40 -10.64
CA HIS A 519 4.58 35.78 -10.45
C HIS A 519 5.66 36.53 -9.65
N ALA A 520 6.41 37.41 -10.32
CA ALA A 520 7.49 38.17 -9.70
C ALA A 520 7.69 39.52 -10.39
N ASP A 521 8.10 40.53 -9.62
CA ASP A 521 8.43 41.88 -10.10
C ASP A 521 7.32 42.56 -10.92
N GLY A 522 6.05 42.27 -10.60
CA GLY A 522 4.90 42.78 -11.35
C GLY A 522 4.71 42.14 -12.73
N ASN A 523 5.39 41.02 -13.00
CA ASN A 523 5.26 40.23 -14.22
C ASN A 523 4.76 38.80 -13.92
N VAL A 524 4.21 38.16 -14.95
CA VAL A 524 3.83 36.74 -14.94
C VAL A 524 4.66 36.01 -15.98
N TYR A 525 5.53 35.12 -15.52
CA TYR A 525 6.39 34.30 -16.35
C TYR A 525 5.79 32.90 -16.52
N PHE A 526 5.37 32.57 -17.73
CA PHE A 526 4.97 31.22 -18.12
C PHE A 526 6.20 30.36 -18.44
N HIS A 527 7.08 30.23 -17.45
CA HIS A 527 8.41 29.64 -17.57
C HIS A 527 8.39 28.16 -17.99
N LEU A 528 7.34 27.40 -17.66
CA LEU A 528 7.20 25.99 -18.05
C LEU A 528 6.59 25.78 -19.44
N ASP A 529 5.95 26.81 -20.04
CA ASP A 529 5.33 26.68 -21.36
C ASP A 529 6.29 26.13 -22.43
N PRO A 530 7.56 26.57 -22.52
CA PRO A 530 8.50 25.98 -23.47
C PRO A 530 8.77 24.49 -23.26
N LEU A 531 8.69 23.99 -22.03
CA LEU A 531 8.84 22.56 -21.74
C LEU A 531 7.55 21.82 -22.08
N TRP A 532 6.39 22.31 -21.66
CA TRP A 532 5.10 21.66 -21.95
C TRP A 532 4.69 21.69 -23.42
N ALA A 533 5.14 22.69 -24.16
CA ALA A 533 4.95 22.78 -25.60
C ALA A 533 6.05 22.05 -26.40
N ASP A 534 7.03 21.44 -25.73
CA ASP A 534 8.06 20.66 -26.39
C ASP A 534 7.43 19.39 -27.02
N PRO A 535 7.74 19.06 -28.29
CA PRO A 535 7.12 17.92 -28.97
C PRO A 535 7.43 16.56 -28.32
N ASP A 536 8.47 16.47 -27.48
CA ASP A 536 8.81 15.25 -26.76
C ASP A 536 8.03 15.08 -25.42
N ILE A 537 7.28 16.09 -24.96
CA ILE A 537 6.34 15.97 -23.82
C ILE A 537 4.99 15.43 -24.31
N ASP A 538 4.54 14.32 -23.73
CA ASP A 538 3.27 13.69 -24.12
C ASP A 538 2.07 14.18 -23.29
N PHE A 539 2.32 14.65 -22.06
CA PHE A 539 1.28 15.13 -21.17
C PHE A 539 1.83 16.10 -20.11
N VAL A 540 0.96 16.95 -19.58
CA VAL A 540 1.26 17.82 -18.44
C VAL A 540 0.98 17.08 -17.14
N GLY A 541 2.02 16.81 -16.35
CA GLY A 541 1.90 16.24 -15.00
C GLY A 541 1.85 17.34 -13.94
N ILE A 542 0.92 17.22 -12.98
CA ILE A 542 0.81 18.13 -11.84
C ILE A 542 0.59 17.32 -10.56
N ASP A 543 1.46 17.51 -9.57
CA ASP A 543 1.30 16.99 -8.21
C ASP A 543 0.28 17.84 -7.45
N ASN A 544 -0.97 17.45 -7.59
CA ASN A 544 -2.12 18.23 -7.15
C ASN A 544 -2.42 18.05 -5.65
N CYS A 545 -1.87 18.95 -4.82
CA CYS A 545 -2.16 19.04 -3.39
C CYS A 545 -3.24 20.10 -3.06
N LEU A 546 -4.13 20.44 -4.01
CA LEU A 546 -5.23 21.36 -3.73
C LEU A 546 -6.13 20.80 -2.62
N SER A 547 -6.27 21.55 -1.53
CA SER A 547 -7.21 21.22 -0.47
C SER A 547 -8.62 21.07 -1.06
N SER A 548 -9.28 19.95 -0.79
CA SER A 548 -10.65 19.64 -1.23
C SER A 548 -11.70 20.70 -0.83
N VAL A 549 -11.36 21.61 0.09
CA VAL A 549 -12.16 22.77 0.48
C VAL A 549 -12.32 23.80 -0.65
N LEU A 550 -11.37 23.88 -1.59
CA LEU A 550 -11.45 24.82 -2.73
C LEU A 550 -12.32 24.30 -3.89
N LEU A 551 -12.75 23.03 -3.87
CA LEU A 551 -13.72 22.48 -4.82
C LEU A 551 -15.18 22.69 -4.40
N SER A 552 -15.43 23.34 -3.26
CA SER A 552 -16.77 23.60 -2.72
C SER A 552 -17.12 25.10 -2.60
N PHE A 553 -16.89 25.87 -3.67
CA PHE A 553 -17.57 27.16 -3.93
C PHE A 553 -17.68 27.29 -5.45
N THR A 554 -18.82 27.08 -6.10
CA THR A 554 -20.00 27.96 -6.10
C THR A 554 -21.28 27.17 -6.44
N ARG A 555 -22.16 26.94 -5.46
CA ARG A 555 -23.60 26.79 -5.75
C ARG A 555 -24.23 28.18 -5.71
N SER A 556 -24.19 28.88 -6.84
CA SER A 556 -25.16 29.95 -7.09
C SER A 556 -26.36 29.32 -7.80
N ASN A 557 -27.53 29.43 -7.18
CA ASN A 557 -28.80 29.07 -7.78
C ASN A 557 -28.99 29.89 -9.07
N HIS A 558 -28.80 29.27 -10.24
CA HIS A 558 -29.64 29.36 -11.45
C HIS A 558 -28.84 28.94 -12.70
N GLY A 559 -29.23 27.81 -13.30
CA GLY A 559 -28.88 27.40 -14.68
C GLY A 559 -27.71 26.41 -14.81
N PRO A 560 -27.75 25.47 -15.77
CA PRO A 560 -26.68 24.50 -15.99
C PRO A 560 -25.53 25.18 -16.76
N GLN A 561 -24.32 25.17 -16.19
CA GLN A 561 -23.10 25.51 -16.92
C GLN A 561 -22.24 24.26 -17.09
N VAL A 562 -21.98 23.94 -18.36
CA VAL A 562 -21.03 22.92 -18.81
C VAL A 562 -19.61 23.46 -18.60
N PRO A 563 -18.66 22.70 -18.01
CA PRO A 563 -17.26 23.09 -18.00
C PRO A 563 -16.72 23.00 -19.42
N VAL A 564 -16.39 24.15 -20.01
CA VAL A 564 -15.63 24.22 -21.26
C VAL A 564 -14.14 24.15 -20.88
N PHE A 565 -13.54 22.97 -21.07
CA PHE A 565 -12.11 22.86 -21.25
C PHE A 565 -11.78 23.45 -22.62
N ARG A 566 -10.95 24.49 -22.69
CA ARG A 566 -10.31 24.88 -23.95
C ARG A 566 -8.88 24.35 -23.95
N SER A 567 -8.62 23.57 -24.99
CA SER A 567 -7.36 23.02 -25.47
C SER A 567 -6.22 24.02 -25.48
#